data_AF-A0A8W8LYY0-F1
#
_entry.id   AF-A0A8W8LYY0-F1
#
_cell.length_a   1.000
_cell.length_b   1.000
_cell.length_c   1.000
_cell.angle_alpha   90.00
_cell.angle_beta   90.00
_cell.angle_gamma   90.00
#
_symmetry.space_group_name_H-M   'P 1'
#
loop_
_entity.id
_entity.type
_entity.pdbx_description
1 polymer ?
#
loop_
_entity_poly.entity_id
_entity_poly.type
_entity_poly.pdbx_seq_one_letter_code
_entity_poly.pdbx_strand_id
1 'polypeptide(L)'
;NAGAVFIRWGRKDCPENNTELVYSGFAGGSWPNHKGAAAEFVCLPRDPDLTTKFTSSVAFMYGSEYDVPTTDFGHANGDDLPCSVCRSTVQSSVLMIPGKSSCYHGWSMQYHGDLVAGHYASPAATQYICLDEHPETLTAGHRNDNGKWFYPVKAVCGSLACPPYHNGRYLTCVVCTK
;
A
#
# COMPACT_ATOMS: atom_id res chain seq x y z
N ASN A 1 22.29 -12.92 11.08
CA ASN A 1 21.45 -12.50 9.94
C ASN A 1 20.36 -11.56 10.42
N ALA A 2 20.62 -10.26 10.39
CA ALA A 2 19.61 -9.24 10.65
C ALA A 2 19.23 -8.64 9.29
N GLY A 3 17.94 -8.55 8.98
CA GLY A 3 17.45 -7.94 7.74
C GLY A 3 16.00 -7.53 7.94
N ALA A 4 15.67 -6.30 7.54
CA ALA A 4 14.35 -5.72 7.73
C ALA A 4 13.46 -6.03 6.52
N VAL A 5 12.20 -6.42 6.74
CA VAL A 5 11.24 -6.69 5.66
C VAL A 5 10.28 -5.52 5.52
N PHE A 6 10.05 -5.06 4.30
CA PHE A 6 9.07 -4.05 3.97
C PHE A 6 8.32 -4.40 2.69
N ILE A 7 7.16 -3.78 2.50
CA ILE A 7 6.36 -3.93 1.28
C ILE A 7 6.48 -2.65 0.47
N ARG A 8 6.72 -2.78 -0.83
CA ARG A 8 6.65 -1.70 -1.80
C ARG A 8 5.34 -1.82 -2.56
N TRP A 9 4.40 -0.94 -2.26
CA TRP A 9 3.08 -0.95 -2.86
C TRP A 9 3.12 -0.24 -4.21
N GLY A 10 2.50 -0.83 -5.23
CA GLY A 10 2.50 -0.29 -6.58
C GLY A 10 3.69 -0.71 -7.43
N ARG A 11 4.58 -1.60 -6.96
CA ARG A 11 5.75 -2.03 -7.75
C ARG A 11 5.91 -3.55 -7.70
N LYS A 12 6.53 -4.13 -8.73
CA LYS A 12 6.82 -5.57 -8.80
C LYS A 12 8.27 -5.91 -8.42
N ASP A 13 9.10 -4.88 -8.29
CA ASP A 13 10.54 -4.92 -8.01
C ASP A 13 10.84 -4.29 -6.64
N CYS A 14 12.02 -4.60 -6.12
CA CYS A 14 12.56 -3.95 -4.92
C CYS A 14 13.58 -2.86 -5.31
N PRO A 15 13.78 -1.84 -4.46
CA PRO A 15 14.79 -0.82 -4.73
C PRO A 15 16.18 -1.45 -4.85
N GLU A 16 16.95 -1.08 -5.88
CA GLU A 16 18.21 -1.78 -6.23
C GLU A 16 19.29 -1.76 -5.12
N ASN A 17 19.23 -0.81 -4.18
CA ASN A 17 20.26 -0.61 -3.17
C ASN A 17 20.04 -1.44 -1.90
N ASN A 18 20.86 -2.48 -1.72
CA ASN A 18 20.92 -3.32 -0.52
C ASN A 18 19.60 -4.01 -0.15
N THR A 19 18.72 -4.25 -1.14
CA THR A 19 17.53 -5.07 -0.93
C THR A 19 17.49 -6.25 -1.88
N GLU A 20 16.79 -7.29 -1.43
CA GLU A 20 16.46 -8.46 -2.24
C GLU A 20 14.93 -8.58 -2.35
N LEU A 21 14.47 -9.01 -3.51
CA LEU A 21 13.07 -9.37 -3.73
C LEU A 21 12.80 -10.71 -3.06
N VAL A 22 11.89 -10.73 -2.08
CA VAL A 22 11.38 -11.97 -1.49
C VAL A 22 10.32 -12.56 -2.41
N TYR A 23 9.31 -11.79 -2.77
CA TYR A 23 8.35 -12.12 -3.83
C TYR A 23 7.64 -10.88 -4.37
N SER A 24 7.07 -11.00 -5.57
CA SER A 24 6.12 -10.04 -6.14
C SER A 24 4.72 -10.64 -6.14
N GLY A 25 3.70 -9.77 -6.09
CA GLY A 25 2.35 -10.20 -5.74
C GLY A 25 1.25 -9.23 -6.17
N PHE A 26 0.07 -9.50 -5.61
CA PHE A 26 -1.15 -8.73 -5.76
C PHE A 26 -1.41 -7.96 -4.47
N ALA A 27 -1.59 -6.65 -4.53
CA ALA A 27 -2.04 -5.92 -3.35
C ALA A 27 -3.51 -6.28 -3.10
N GLY A 28 -3.87 -6.54 -1.85
CA GLY A 28 -5.22 -6.99 -1.52
C GLY A 28 -5.67 -6.66 -0.11
N GLY A 29 -6.91 -7.06 0.19
CA GLY A 29 -7.52 -7.03 1.52
C GLY A 29 -9.04 -7.03 1.41
N SER A 30 -9.74 -6.44 2.38
CA SER A 30 -11.21 -6.52 2.42
C SER A 30 -11.94 -5.46 1.58
N TRP A 31 -13.14 -5.85 1.11
CA TRP A 31 -14.12 -4.97 0.50
C TRP A 31 -14.61 -3.89 1.48
N PRO A 32 -14.68 -2.60 1.08
CA PRO A 32 -14.94 -1.51 2.00
C PRO A 32 -16.34 -1.52 2.64
N ASN A 33 -17.31 -2.25 2.09
CA ASN A 33 -18.68 -2.30 2.61
C ASN A 33 -18.96 -3.48 3.57
N HIS A 34 -17.97 -4.33 3.86
CA HIS A 34 -18.13 -5.45 4.78
C HIS A 34 -17.91 -5.03 6.25
N LYS A 35 -18.91 -5.23 7.11
CA LYS A 35 -18.84 -4.88 8.54
C LYS A 35 -17.77 -5.66 9.32
N GLY A 36 -17.47 -6.89 8.89
CA GLY A 36 -16.41 -7.74 9.46
C GLY A 36 -15.09 -7.70 8.68
N ALA A 37 -14.89 -6.67 7.86
CA ALA A 37 -13.69 -6.49 7.05
C ALA A 37 -12.43 -6.38 7.91
N ALA A 38 -11.34 -6.98 7.42
CA ALA A 38 -10.01 -6.77 7.95
C ALA A 38 -9.46 -5.43 7.45
N ALA A 39 -8.75 -4.70 8.31
CA ALA A 39 -8.30 -3.34 7.99
C ALA A 39 -7.04 -3.32 7.12
N GLU A 40 -6.21 -4.35 7.23
CA GLU A 40 -4.90 -4.41 6.61
C GLU A 40 -4.94 -4.43 5.09
N PHE A 41 -3.87 -3.89 4.51
CA PHE A 41 -3.44 -4.25 3.17
C PHE A 41 -2.49 -5.44 3.28
N VAL A 42 -2.64 -6.40 2.38
CA VAL A 42 -1.75 -7.56 2.28
C VAL A 42 -1.15 -7.64 0.89
N CYS A 43 0.09 -8.11 0.81
CA CYS A 43 0.71 -8.47 -0.45
C CYS A 43 0.54 -9.98 -0.64
N LEU A 44 -0.31 -10.39 -1.58
CA LEU A 44 -0.61 -11.80 -1.84
C LEU A 44 0.42 -12.36 -2.83
N PRO A 45 1.03 -13.53 -2.57
CA PRO A 45 1.95 -14.14 -3.51
C PRO A 45 1.22 -14.59 -4.79
N ARG A 46 1.98 -14.76 -5.89
CA ARG A 46 1.43 -15.24 -7.17
C ARG A 46 1.14 -16.73 -7.20
N ASP A 47 1.68 -17.46 -6.24
CA ASP A 47 1.65 -18.90 -6.07
C ASP A 47 1.08 -19.28 -4.69
N PRO A 48 -0.22 -19.02 -4.43
CA PRO A 48 -0.81 -19.27 -3.12
C PRO A 48 -1.01 -20.77 -2.85
N ASP A 49 -0.71 -21.20 -1.62
CA ASP A 49 -1.15 -22.49 -1.10
C ASP A 49 -2.62 -22.40 -0.65
N LEU A 50 -3.47 -23.29 -1.18
CA LEU A 50 -4.90 -23.32 -0.89
C LEU A 50 -5.28 -24.47 0.05
N THR A 51 -6.32 -24.26 0.87
CA THR A 51 -6.81 -25.28 1.81
C THR A 51 -8.30 -25.56 1.62
N THR A 52 -8.70 -26.82 1.78
CA THR A 52 -10.11 -27.28 1.72
C THR A 52 -10.65 -27.66 3.10
N LYS A 53 -9.95 -27.29 4.18
CA LYS A 53 -10.27 -27.70 5.56
C LYS A 53 -11.63 -27.16 6.05
N PHE A 54 -12.10 -26.04 5.53
CA PHE A 54 -13.26 -25.31 6.04
C PHE A 54 -14.44 -25.39 5.08
N THR A 55 -15.65 -25.56 5.61
CA THR A 55 -16.92 -25.66 4.83
C THR A 55 -18.04 -24.77 5.38
N SER A 56 -17.72 -23.92 6.37
CA SER A 56 -18.69 -23.07 7.09
C SER A 56 -18.47 -21.59 6.75
N SER A 57 -18.84 -20.68 7.66
CA SER A 57 -18.74 -19.22 7.53
C SER A 57 -17.38 -18.74 6.99
N VAL A 58 -17.41 -17.64 6.25
CA VAL A 58 -16.27 -17.14 5.46
C VAL A 58 -15.90 -15.70 5.80
N ALA A 59 -14.65 -15.35 5.55
CA ALA A 59 -14.19 -13.99 5.32
C ALA A 59 -13.71 -13.87 3.86
N PHE A 60 -13.62 -12.66 3.33
CA PHE A 60 -13.26 -12.42 1.94
C PHE A 60 -11.95 -11.64 1.80
N MET A 61 -11.17 -12.03 0.80
CA MET A 61 -9.95 -11.38 0.34
C MET A 61 -10.18 -10.92 -1.11
N TYR A 62 -9.92 -9.64 -1.39
CA TYR A 62 -10.06 -9.01 -2.70
C TYR A 62 -8.72 -8.48 -3.18
N GLY A 63 -8.53 -8.40 -4.49
CA GLY A 63 -7.48 -7.58 -5.10
C GLY A 63 -7.74 -6.10 -4.86
N SER A 64 -6.70 -5.28 -5.01
CA SER A 64 -6.81 -3.82 -4.93
C SER A 64 -6.74 -3.21 -6.32
N GLU A 65 -7.62 -2.25 -6.58
CA GLU A 65 -7.74 -1.60 -7.88
C GLU A 65 -7.49 -0.09 -7.75
N TYR A 66 -6.94 0.51 -8.79
CA TYR A 66 -7.00 1.96 -9.00
C TYR A 66 -8.43 2.35 -9.36
N ASP A 67 -9.33 2.37 -8.37
CA ASP A 67 -10.75 2.72 -8.54
C ASP A 67 -11.02 4.16 -8.09
N VAL A 68 -10.35 5.08 -8.76
CA VAL A 68 -10.60 6.51 -8.66
C VAL A 68 -11.19 7.00 -9.98
N PRO A 69 -12.22 7.87 -9.99
CA PRO A 69 -12.85 8.39 -11.21
C PRO A 69 -11.94 9.34 -12.03
N THR A 70 -10.65 9.40 -11.69
CA THR A 70 -9.63 10.28 -12.20
C THR A 70 -8.36 9.47 -12.49
N THR A 71 -7.45 10.00 -13.31
CA THR A 71 -6.12 9.40 -13.53
C THR A 71 -5.14 9.82 -12.43
N ASP A 72 -5.58 9.94 -11.17
CA ASP A 72 -4.77 10.50 -10.07
C ASP A 72 -3.47 9.70 -9.85
N PHE A 73 -3.48 8.41 -10.19
CA PHE A 73 -2.32 7.52 -10.11
C PHE A 73 -1.70 7.19 -11.47
N GLY A 74 -2.13 7.85 -12.55
CA GLY A 74 -1.62 7.62 -13.91
C GLY A 74 -2.11 6.34 -14.60
N HIS A 75 -3.06 5.61 -14.00
CA HIS A 75 -3.58 4.33 -14.49
C HIS A 75 -5.08 4.41 -14.80
N ALA A 76 -5.57 3.44 -15.57
CA ALA A 76 -7.00 3.37 -15.90
C ALA A 76 -7.82 2.90 -14.70
N ASN A 77 -9.09 3.31 -14.66
CA ASN A 77 -10.01 2.84 -13.63
C ASN A 77 -10.16 1.31 -13.70
N GLY A 78 -9.94 0.64 -12.57
CA GLY A 78 -10.03 -0.81 -12.45
C GLY A 78 -8.73 -1.54 -12.80
N ASP A 79 -7.64 -0.81 -13.05
CA ASP A 79 -6.34 -1.45 -13.13
C ASP A 79 -5.93 -2.01 -11.76
N ASP A 80 -5.36 -3.21 -11.72
CA ASP A 80 -4.96 -3.85 -10.46
C ASP A 80 -3.59 -3.34 -9.95
N LEU A 81 -3.51 -3.17 -8.64
CA LEU A 81 -2.32 -2.71 -7.91
C LEU A 81 -1.36 -3.89 -7.61
N PRO A 82 -0.13 -3.89 -8.13
CA PRO A 82 0.91 -4.84 -7.73
C PRO A 82 1.52 -4.48 -6.37
N CYS A 83 2.24 -5.45 -5.80
CA CYS A 83 3.11 -5.23 -4.65
C CYS A 83 4.37 -6.09 -4.74
N SER A 84 5.41 -5.70 -4.01
CA SER A 84 6.60 -6.52 -3.80
C SER A 84 6.98 -6.52 -2.33
N VAL A 85 7.35 -7.71 -1.82
CA VAL A 85 7.93 -7.86 -0.48
C VAL A 85 9.44 -7.88 -0.63
N CYS A 86 10.08 -6.93 0.04
CA CYS A 86 11.50 -6.67 -0.04
C CYS A 86 12.16 -6.91 1.31
N ARG A 87 13.38 -7.43 1.28
CA ARG A 87 14.22 -7.56 2.47
C ARG A 87 15.47 -6.71 2.31
N SER A 88 15.73 -5.84 3.28
CA SER A 88 17.03 -5.18 3.40
C SER A 88 18.07 -6.19 3.85
N THR A 89 19.21 -6.18 3.17
CA THR A 89 20.36 -7.06 3.44
C THR A 89 21.33 -6.50 4.47
N VAL A 90 21.25 -5.19 4.75
CA VAL A 90 22.18 -4.46 5.61
C VAL A 90 21.52 -3.79 6.82
N GLN A 91 20.22 -3.49 6.74
CA GLN A 91 19.47 -2.79 7.78
C GLN A 91 18.43 -3.72 8.39
N SER A 92 18.08 -3.48 9.66
CA SER A 92 17.22 -4.37 10.45
C SER A 92 15.94 -3.72 10.96
N SER A 93 15.83 -2.40 10.84
CA SER A 93 14.64 -1.62 11.18
C SER A 93 13.98 -1.04 9.93
N VAL A 94 12.65 -0.97 9.92
CA VAL A 94 11.83 -0.31 8.87
C VAL A 94 10.95 0.76 9.52
N LEU A 95 10.78 1.87 8.84
CA LEU A 95 9.86 2.94 9.23
C LEU A 95 9.20 3.55 8.00
N MET A 96 7.86 3.55 7.97
CA MET A 96 7.09 4.41 7.07
C MET A 96 6.81 5.74 7.78
N ILE A 97 7.13 6.85 7.13
CA ILE A 97 6.92 8.20 7.66
C ILE A 97 5.83 8.89 6.82
N PRO A 98 4.60 9.05 7.34
CA PRO A 98 3.57 9.81 6.64
C PRO A 98 3.90 11.31 6.64
N GLY A 99 3.57 12.00 5.56
CA GLY A 99 3.81 13.43 5.37
C GLY A 99 5.26 13.81 5.02
N LYS A 100 6.11 12.86 4.60
CA LYS A 100 7.45 13.15 4.06
C LYS A 100 7.73 12.42 2.77
N SER A 101 8.61 12.97 1.96
CA SER A 101 9.21 12.32 0.80
C SER A 101 10.68 11.95 1.03
N SER A 102 11.22 12.20 2.22
CA SER A 102 12.61 11.93 2.59
C SER A 102 12.76 11.40 4.01
N CYS A 103 13.77 10.56 4.19
CA CYS A 103 14.10 9.97 5.48
C CYS A 103 14.80 10.97 6.41
N TYR A 104 14.61 10.78 7.72
CA TYR A 104 15.40 11.50 8.71
C TYR A 104 16.89 11.09 8.66
N HIS A 105 17.75 11.96 9.18
CA HIS A 105 19.20 11.71 9.23
C HIS A 105 19.53 10.33 9.84
N GLY A 106 20.42 9.60 9.16
CA GLY A 106 20.86 8.26 9.57
C GLY A 106 19.90 7.12 9.21
N TRP A 107 18.82 7.39 8.48
CA TRP A 107 17.97 6.38 7.84
C TRP A 107 18.22 6.39 6.33
N SER A 108 18.17 5.22 5.70
CA SER A 108 18.28 5.08 4.25
C SER A 108 16.90 4.97 3.62
N MET A 109 16.66 5.73 2.57
CA MET A 109 15.41 5.68 1.82
C MET A 109 15.34 4.42 0.98
N GLN A 110 14.21 3.73 1.05
CA GLN A 110 13.89 2.60 0.19
C GLN A 110 13.01 3.05 -0.98
N TYR A 111 11.91 3.76 -0.69
CA TYR A 111 11.10 4.44 -1.70
C TYR A 111 10.24 5.53 -1.05
N HIS A 112 9.66 6.40 -1.86
CA HIS A 112 8.67 7.40 -1.45
C HIS A 112 7.51 7.44 -2.45
N GLY A 113 6.45 8.15 -2.07
CA GLY A 113 5.30 8.43 -2.91
C GLY A 113 4.16 9.02 -2.10
N ASP A 114 2.96 8.51 -2.32
CA ASP A 114 1.73 9.09 -1.77
C ASP A 114 1.13 8.24 -0.65
N LEU A 115 0.69 8.91 0.42
CA LEU A 115 -0.02 8.23 1.50
C LEU A 115 -1.45 7.96 1.05
N VAL A 116 -1.84 6.69 1.05
CA VAL A 116 -3.19 6.25 0.63
C VAL A 116 -3.85 5.41 1.71
N ALA A 117 -5.19 5.45 1.74
CA ALA A 117 -6.05 4.64 2.61
C ALA A 117 -7.44 4.48 1.96
N GLY A 118 -8.35 3.75 2.59
CA GLY A 118 -9.74 3.62 2.15
C GLY A 118 -10.53 4.94 2.25
N HIS A 119 -11.67 4.98 1.56
CA HIS A 119 -12.53 6.17 1.55
C HIS A 119 -13.08 6.46 2.96
N TYR A 120 -13.04 7.74 3.37
CA TYR A 120 -13.40 8.14 4.74
C TYR A 120 -14.86 7.86 5.13
N ALA A 121 -15.76 7.69 4.14
CA ALA A 121 -17.16 7.36 4.36
C ALA A 121 -17.48 5.86 4.24
N SER A 122 -16.49 5.01 3.95
CA SER A 122 -16.68 3.57 3.90
C SER A 122 -16.83 2.98 5.32
N PRO A 123 -17.69 1.95 5.51
CA PRO A 123 -17.90 1.36 6.84
C PRO A 123 -16.72 0.49 7.31
N ALA A 124 -15.93 -0.08 6.41
CA ALA A 124 -14.71 -0.81 6.79
C ALA A 124 -13.54 0.16 7.00
N ALA A 125 -12.77 -0.08 8.07
CA ALA A 125 -11.50 0.60 8.29
C ALA A 125 -10.42 0.10 7.31
N THR A 126 -9.38 0.91 7.12
CA THR A 126 -8.20 0.53 6.34
C THR A 126 -6.93 0.98 7.03
N GLN A 127 -5.80 0.34 6.71
CA GLN A 127 -4.48 0.86 7.06
C GLN A 127 -4.03 1.95 6.08
N TYR A 128 -3.20 2.87 6.58
CA TYR A 128 -2.41 3.73 5.71
C TYR A 128 -1.25 2.94 5.11
N ILE A 129 -1.08 3.02 3.79
CA ILE A 129 0.09 2.49 3.10
C ILE A 129 0.78 3.61 2.32
N CYS A 130 2.07 3.38 2.03
CA CYS A 130 2.82 4.25 1.14
C CYS A 130 2.79 3.68 -0.27
N LEU A 131 2.07 4.32 -1.18
CA LEU A 131 2.06 3.96 -2.60
C LEU A 131 3.31 4.55 -3.24
N ASP A 132 4.06 3.78 -4.03
CA ASP A 132 5.23 4.27 -4.76
C ASP A 132 4.83 5.43 -5.69
N GLU A 133 5.68 6.45 -5.82
CA GLU A 133 5.44 7.63 -6.67
C GLU A 133 5.23 7.27 -8.14
N HIS A 134 5.82 6.16 -8.59
CA HIS A 134 5.69 5.68 -9.97
C HIS A 134 5.06 4.28 -9.94
N PRO A 135 3.79 4.17 -9.52
CA PRO A 135 3.20 2.86 -9.36
C PRO A 135 2.94 2.25 -10.74
N GLU A 136 2.86 0.93 -10.80
CA GLU A 136 2.66 0.11 -11.99
C GLU A 136 1.31 -0.60 -11.91
N THR A 137 0.93 -1.27 -13.00
CA THR A 137 -0.25 -2.15 -13.06
C THR A 137 0.16 -3.59 -13.31
N LEU A 138 -0.79 -4.50 -13.11
CA LEU A 138 -0.66 -5.90 -13.50
C LEU A 138 -1.14 -6.12 -14.93
N THR A 139 -0.43 -6.95 -15.69
CA THR A 139 -0.73 -7.25 -17.09
C THR A 139 -2.10 -7.90 -17.32
N ALA A 140 -2.66 -8.58 -16.30
CA ALA A 140 -3.92 -9.31 -16.39
C ALA A 140 -5.04 -8.71 -15.54
N GLY A 141 -4.92 -7.45 -15.12
CA GLY A 141 -5.85 -6.77 -14.23
C GLY A 141 -6.22 -5.40 -14.77
N HIS A 142 -6.99 -5.38 -15.85
CA HIS A 142 -7.42 -4.15 -16.56
C HIS A 142 -8.96 -4.04 -16.63
N ARG A 143 -9.64 -4.71 -15.72
CA ARG A 143 -11.10 -4.75 -15.66
C ARG A 143 -11.50 -4.28 -14.27
N ASN A 144 -12.40 -3.30 -14.21
CA ASN A 144 -13.00 -2.87 -12.95
C ASN A 144 -13.88 -4.01 -12.41
N ASP A 145 -13.29 -4.84 -11.55
CA ASP A 145 -13.97 -5.92 -10.84
C ASP A 145 -14.40 -5.50 -9.44
N ASN A 146 -13.97 -4.30 -9.03
CA ASN A 146 -14.06 -3.76 -7.71
C ASN A 146 -13.32 -4.65 -6.68
N GLY A 147 -12.69 -4.02 -5.70
CA GLY A 147 -12.09 -4.78 -4.61
C GLY A 147 -11.73 -3.92 -3.41
N LYS A 148 -10.50 -4.05 -2.95
CA LYS A 148 -9.96 -3.16 -1.94
C LYS A 148 -9.59 -1.83 -2.58
N TRP A 149 -10.44 -0.83 -2.36
CA TRP A 149 -10.19 0.53 -2.84
C TRP A 149 -9.25 1.31 -1.93
N PHE A 150 -8.53 2.26 -2.53
CA PHE A 150 -7.69 3.21 -1.83
C PHE A 150 -7.74 4.58 -2.51
N TYR A 151 -7.47 5.61 -1.72
CA TYR A 151 -7.65 7.02 -2.04
C TYR A 151 -6.51 7.82 -1.42
N PRO A 152 -6.05 8.91 -2.07
CA PRO A 152 -5.04 9.79 -1.49
C PRO A 152 -5.53 10.47 -0.21
N VAL A 153 -4.64 10.58 0.78
CA VAL A 153 -4.98 11.11 2.11
C VAL A 153 -4.76 12.61 2.17
N LYS A 154 -5.78 13.37 2.60
CA LYS A 154 -5.66 14.81 2.86
C LYS A 154 -5.40 15.11 4.34
N ALA A 155 -4.55 16.11 4.61
CA ALA A 155 -4.44 16.73 5.92
C ALA A 155 -5.71 17.51 6.26
N VAL A 156 -6.20 17.35 7.49
CA VAL A 156 -7.33 18.11 8.04
C VAL A 156 -6.84 18.88 9.26
N CYS A 157 -6.84 20.21 9.18
CA CYS A 157 -6.37 21.06 10.26
C CYS A 157 -7.33 21.08 11.46
N GLY A 158 -6.80 21.39 12.64
CA GLY A 158 -7.54 21.39 13.90
C GLY A 158 -6.64 20.79 14.97
N SER A 159 -6.90 19.52 15.33
CA SER A 159 -5.96 18.75 16.15
C SER A 159 -4.62 18.50 15.45
N LEU A 160 -4.62 18.45 14.10
CA LEU A 160 -3.40 18.52 13.32
C LEU A 160 -2.96 19.98 13.19
N ALA A 161 -1.74 20.27 13.66
CA ALA A 161 -1.18 21.62 13.63
C ALA A 161 -0.97 22.11 12.19
N CYS A 162 -1.46 23.31 11.89
CA CYS A 162 -1.31 23.98 10.61
C CYS A 162 -0.92 25.44 10.84
N PRO A 163 0.32 25.86 10.54
CA PRO A 163 1.47 25.08 10.00
C PRO A 163 2.07 24.05 11.00
N PRO A 164 2.90 23.07 10.54
CA PRO A 164 3.51 22.96 9.21
C PRO A 164 2.67 22.22 8.17
N TYR A 165 1.56 21.57 8.56
CA TYR A 165 0.61 21.01 7.61
C TYR A 165 -0.27 22.11 7.03
N HIS A 166 -0.95 21.79 5.93
CA HIS A 166 -1.85 22.70 5.24
C HIS A 166 -3.18 22.01 4.98
N ASN A 167 -4.29 22.68 5.32
CA ASN A 167 -5.62 22.10 5.23
C ASN A 167 -5.92 21.65 3.79
N GLY A 168 -6.44 20.44 3.63
CA GLY A 168 -6.86 19.90 2.34
C GLY A 168 -5.71 19.54 1.38
N ARG A 169 -4.44 19.62 1.82
CA ARG A 169 -3.30 19.13 1.03
C ARG A 169 -3.14 17.63 1.19
N TYR A 170 -2.83 16.96 0.09
CA TYR A 170 -2.51 15.53 0.08
C TYR A 170 -1.17 15.27 0.76
N LEU A 171 -1.06 14.14 1.44
CA LEU A 171 0.12 13.73 2.18
C LEU A 171 0.96 12.75 1.37
N THR A 172 2.25 13.02 1.30
CA THR A 172 3.24 12.06 0.79
C THR A 172 3.59 11.03 1.86
N CYS A 173 4.45 10.08 1.53
CA CYS A 173 5.04 9.14 2.46
C CYS A 173 6.42 8.68 1.98
N VAL A 174 7.22 8.15 2.89
CA VAL A 174 8.51 7.53 2.59
C VAL A 174 8.69 6.29 3.45
N VAL A 175 9.26 5.23 2.87
CA VAL A 175 9.68 4.05 3.59
C VAL A 175 11.20 4.06 3.70
N CYS A 176 11.67 3.95 4.93
CA CYS A 176 13.06 4.08 5.32
C CYS A 176 13.51 2.84 6.10
N THR A 177 14.81 2.56 6.06
CA THR A 177 15.43 1.47 6.81
C THR A 177 16.69 1.92 7.55
N LYS A 178 17.05 1.21 8.64
CA LYS A 178 18.22 1.49 9.48
C LYS A 178 18.82 0.24 10.12
#